data_AF-A0A957SBS4-F1
#
_entry.id   AF-A0A957SBS4-F1
#
_cell.length_a   1.000
_cell.length_b   1.000
_cell.length_c   1.000
_cell.angle_alpha   90.00
_cell.angle_beta   90.00
_cell.angle_gamma   90.00
#
_symmetry.space_group_name_H-M   'P 1'
#
loop_
_entity.id
_entity.type
_entity.pdbx_description
1 polymer ?
#
loop_
_entity_poly.entity_id
_entity_poly.type
_entity_poly.pdbx_seq_one_letter_code
_entity_poly.pdbx_strand_id
1 'polypeptide(L)'
;MRRKNSTAVIEQNDKGVSAAGEVVLFGAIATILLTGGLLWGGYTLITFLWRESVALFGRGFVVGAMWVVPSSFAMLGFYALAGRVAIWLETHNATSRQANLQAQFVQPNEAGLLPVNQRFIETTEGSAAALQLAIASQRAKWTVADVPHSLTYAPKYNNRQDIQGGEQAAPQLTVTPQNFWQLYSGGALPDNGFLMGYSLETNEAVNADWSKLYSALIGGQSGSGKSTLIRSILAQSALQGGRFLVLDPHFGAGEESLGASLQPLRHLMLADVASDEKQMLDSIAYIRDIGQRRLTGRDSDRTPVILVVDETTALLQRSTAADALTDALGEISQETRKVGVYGLCIGQNFSAEVMPTTVRNSFVSFISCRARRDVARVMTSDN
;
A
#
# COMPACT_ATOMS: atom_id res chain seq x y z
N MET A 1 0.52 -45.27 27.08
CA MET A 1 1.84 -44.60 27.13
C MET A 1 1.69 -43.14 26.69
N ARG A 2 1.61 -42.19 27.63
CA ARG A 2 1.52 -40.74 27.35
C ARG A 2 2.95 -40.20 27.15
N ARG A 3 3.35 -39.92 25.90
CA ARG A 3 4.57 -39.14 25.62
C ARG A 3 4.27 -37.66 25.93
N LYS A 4 4.92 -37.11 26.96
CA LYS A 4 5.01 -35.66 27.17
C LYS A 4 5.90 -35.09 26.07
N ASN A 5 5.31 -34.45 25.06
CA ASN A 5 6.05 -33.59 24.15
C ASN A 5 6.29 -32.27 24.87
N SER A 6 7.52 -32.08 25.36
CA SER A 6 7.98 -30.78 25.85
C SER A 6 8.30 -29.95 24.61
N THR A 7 7.42 -29.02 24.27
CA THR A 7 7.71 -27.93 23.34
C THR A 7 8.63 -26.96 24.05
N ALA A 8 9.93 -27.02 23.72
CA ALA A 8 10.87 -25.96 24.06
C ALA A 8 10.46 -24.71 23.26
N VAL A 9 9.84 -23.75 23.93
CA VAL A 9 9.62 -22.42 23.38
C VAL A 9 11.00 -21.78 23.27
N ILE A 10 11.48 -21.60 22.04
CA ILE A 10 12.69 -20.83 21.78
C ILE A 10 12.30 -19.37 21.94
N GLU A 11 12.50 -18.84 23.14
CA GLU A 11 12.30 -17.42 23.46
C GLU A 11 13.37 -16.62 22.70
N GLN A 12 12.98 -16.05 21.54
CA GLN A 12 13.81 -15.07 20.85
C GLN A 12 13.78 -13.78 21.66
N ASN A 13 14.92 -13.44 22.27
CA ASN A 13 15.14 -12.13 22.88
C ASN A 13 15.05 -11.04 21.78
N ASP A 14 14.37 -9.92 22.08
CA ASP A 14 14.09 -8.78 21.16
C ASP A 14 15.32 -8.22 20.43
N LYS A 15 16.52 -8.62 20.82
CA LYS A 15 17.78 -8.20 20.21
C LYS A 15 18.16 -8.99 18.95
N GLY A 16 17.41 -10.03 18.58
CA GLY A 16 17.67 -10.81 17.36
C GLY A 16 19.00 -11.58 17.34
N VAL A 17 19.71 -11.64 18.48
CA VAL A 17 20.94 -12.40 18.65
C VAL A 17 20.60 -13.68 19.40
N SER A 18 20.77 -14.84 18.77
CA SER A 18 20.59 -16.12 19.46
C SER A 18 21.66 -16.26 20.55
N ALA A 19 21.32 -16.91 21.67
CA ALA A 19 22.28 -17.17 22.76
C ALA A 19 23.55 -17.89 22.25
N ALA A 20 23.45 -18.63 21.15
CA ALA A 20 24.60 -19.25 20.48
C ALA A 20 25.56 -18.22 19.86
N GLY A 21 25.05 -17.10 19.33
CA GLY A 21 25.86 -16.02 18.76
C GLY A 21 26.70 -15.29 19.80
N GLU A 22 26.17 -15.07 21.01
CA GLU A 22 26.92 -14.43 22.10
C GLU A 22 28.08 -15.32 22.57
N VAL A 23 27.86 -16.64 22.71
CA VAL A 23 28.90 -17.58 23.15
C VAL A 23 30.06 -17.63 22.16
N VAL A 24 29.79 -17.60 20.85
CA VAL A 24 30.83 -17.59 19.80
C VAL A 24 31.64 -16.30 19.82
N LEU A 25 30.98 -15.14 20.01
CA LEU A 25 31.66 -13.85 20.06
C LEU A 25 32.58 -13.74 21.29
N PHE A 26 32.10 -14.16 22.47
CA PHE A 26 32.91 -14.18 23.68
C PHE A 26 34.10 -15.15 23.58
N GLY A 27 33.92 -16.32 22.97
CA GLY A 27 35.00 -17.27 22.73
C GLY A 27 36.09 -16.71 21.81
N ALA A 28 35.70 -15.99 20.76
CA ALA A 28 36.65 -15.36 19.83
C ALA A 28 37.47 -14.25 20.51
N ILE A 29 36.82 -13.37 21.28
CA ILE A 29 37.49 -12.28 22.01
C ILE A 29 38.46 -12.86 23.05
N ALA A 30 38.03 -13.86 23.82
CA ALA A 30 38.87 -14.50 24.82
C ALA A 30 40.13 -15.12 24.18
N THR A 31 39.99 -15.79 23.04
CA THR A 31 41.12 -16.41 22.31
C THR A 31 42.11 -15.35 21.81
N ILE A 32 41.63 -14.23 21.28
CA ILE A 32 42.48 -13.11 20.82
C ILE A 32 43.26 -12.51 21.99
N LEU A 33 42.61 -12.28 23.13
CA LEU A 33 43.26 -11.72 24.31
C LEU A 33 44.31 -12.67 24.91
N LEU A 34 44.02 -13.97 24.97
CA LEU A 34 44.95 -14.98 25.50
C LEU A 34 46.17 -15.15 24.60
N THR A 35 45.97 -15.27 23.30
CA THR A 35 47.07 -15.44 22.34
C THR A 35 47.90 -14.17 22.20
N GLY A 36 47.26 -13.01 22.10
CA GLY A 36 47.95 -11.71 22.09
C GLY A 36 48.74 -11.47 23.37
N GLY A 37 48.17 -11.79 24.53
CA GLY A 37 48.84 -11.66 25.84
C GLY A 37 50.04 -12.57 25.99
N LEU A 38 49.94 -13.84 25.56
CA LEU A 38 51.06 -14.79 25.59
C LEU A 38 52.19 -14.39 24.65
N LEU A 39 51.87 -13.92 23.44
CA LEU A 39 52.87 -13.46 22.48
C LEU A 39 53.59 -12.20 22.98
N TRP A 40 52.84 -11.24 23.53
CA TRP A 40 53.41 -10.02 24.10
C TRP A 40 54.27 -10.31 25.34
N GLY A 41 53.77 -11.14 26.26
CA GLY A 41 54.50 -11.57 27.45
C GLY A 41 55.76 -12.37 27.13
N GLY A 42 55.70 -13.25 26.13
CA GLY A 42 56.87 -13.97 25.64
C GLY A 42 57.91 -13.03 25.04
N TYR A 43 57.47 -12.05 24.24
CA TYR A 43 58.35 -11.04 23.66
C TYR A 43 59.04 -10.18 24.73
N THR A 44 58.29 -9.66 25.71
CA THR A 44 58.86 -8.85 26.79
C THR A 44 59.81 -9.65 27.67
N LEU A 45 59.52 -10.92 27.96
CA LEU A 45 60.41 -11.78 28.74
C LEU A 45 61.70 -12.11 27.99
N ILE A 46 61.61 -12.45 26.70
CA ILE A 46 62.78 -12.77 25.86
C ILE A 46 63.67 -11.53 25.70
N THR A 47 63.08 -10.36 25.41
CA THR A 47 63.83 -9.10 25.26
C THR A 47 64.48 -8.65 26.57
N PHE A 48 63.84 -8.94 27.71
CA PHE A 48 64.41 -8.67 29.03
C PHE A 48 65.60 -9.60 29.35
N LEU A 49 65.46 -10.91 29.11
CA LEU A 49 66.48 -11.91 29.44
C LEU A 49 67.69 -11.88 28.50
N TRP A 50 67.52 -11.44 27.25
CA TRP A 50 68.56 -11.53 26.20
C TRP A 50 68.92 -10.17 25.60
N ARG A 51 69.01 -9.13 26.45
CA ARG A 51 69.20 -7.72 26.07
C ARG A 51 70.38 -7.46 25.11
N GLU A 52 71.44 -8.26 25.15
CA GLU A 52 72.59 -8.12 24.24
C GLU A 52 72.51 -8.93 22.94
N SER A 53 71.61 -9.92 22.84
CA SER A 53 71.45 -10.77 21.64
C SER A 53 70.35 -10.30 20.68
N VAL A 54 69.64 -9.22 21.02
CA VAL A 54 68.50 -8.66 20.26
C VAL A 54 68.89 -8.24 18.84
N ALA A 55 70.15 -7.89 18.58
CA ALA A 55 70.62 -7.44 17.27
C ALA A 55 70.59 -8.56 16.19
N LEU A 56 70.81 -9.82 16.59
CA LEU A 56 70.83 -10.97 15.67
C LEU A 56 69.47 -11.71 15.64
N PHE A 57 68.79 -11.83 16.79
CA PHE A 57 67.47 -12.47 16.86
C PHE A 57 66.31 -11.56 16.42
N GLY A 58 66.48 -10.24 16.49
CA GLY A 58 65.43 -9.26 16.16
C GLY A 58 64.95 -9.35 14.71
N ARG A 59 65.82 -9.67 13.75
CA ARG A 59 65.41 -9.83 12.35
C ARG A 59 64.61 -11.10 12.10
N GLY A 60 65.01 -12.23 12.69
CA GLY A 60 64.28 -13.50 12.54
C GLY A 60 62.89 -13.45 13.20
N PHE A 61 62.80 -12.82 14.38
CA PHE A 61 61.53 -12.66 15.10
C PHE A 61 60.57 -11.73 14.37
N VAL A 62 61.05 -10.60 13.83
CA VAL A 62 60.20 -9.68 13.05
C VAL A 62 59.67 -10.34 11.79
N VAL A 63 60.49 -11.12 11.07
CA VAL A 63 60.02 -11.88 9.91
C VAL A 63 58.99 -12.94 10.31
N GLY A 64 59.22 -13.69 11.39
CA GLY A 64 58.25 -14.68 11.88
C GLY A 64 56.92 -14.05 12.31
N ALA A 65 56.97 -12.96 13.08
CA ALA A 65 55.78 -12.22 13.50
C ALA A 65 54.99 -11.65 12.31
N MET A 66 55.70 -11.22 11.27
CA MET A 66 55.09 -10.67 10.05
C MET A 66 54.30 -11.72 9.24
N TRP A 67 54.60 -13.02 9.40
CA TRP A 67 53.83 -14.11 8.78
C TRP A 67 52.74 -14.67 9.69
N VAL A 68 52.99 -14.76 10.99
CA VAL A 68 52.02 -15.32 11.95
C VAL A 68 50.81 -14.39 12.10
N VAL A 69 51.01 -13.07 12.18
CA VAL A 69 49.92 -12.12 12.40
C VAL A 69 48.88 -12.14 11.26
N PRO A 70 49.24 -12.04 9.96
CA PRO A 70 48.28 -12.14 8.87
C PRO A 70 47.56 -13.50 8.82
N SER A 71 48.27 -14.59 9.13
CA SER A 71 47.69 -15.94 9.10
C SER A 71 46.59 -16.12 10.15
N SER A 72 46.77 -15.55 11.35
CA SER A 72 45.76 -15.53 12.41
C SER A 72 44.53 -14.70 12.02
N PHE A 73 44.73 -13.55 11.36
CA PHE A 73 43.60 -12.74 10.86
C PHE A 73 42.82 -13.45 9.75
N ALA A 74 43.52 -14.15 8.84
CA ALA A 74 42.87 -14.96 7.81
C ALA A 74 42.03 -16.10 8.43
N MET A 75 42.56 -16.76 9.45
CA MET A 75 41.84 -17.82 10.18
C MET A 75 40.59 -17.29 10.89
N LEU A 76 40.70 -16.13 11.57
CA LEU A 76 39.55 -15.46 12.19
C LEU A 76 38.49 -15.06 11.15
N GLY A 77 38.91 -14.54 10.00
CA GLY A 77 38.01 -14.22 8.88
C GLY A 77 37.27 -15.45 8.36
N PHE A 78 37.96 -16.60 8.24
CA PHE A 78 37.37 -17.86 7.83
C PHE A 78 36.32 -18.36 8.83
N TYR A 79 36.62 -18.33 10.14
CA TYR A 79 35.65 -18.72 11.17
C TYR A 79 34.43 -17.79 11.24
N ALA A 80 34.62 -16.48 11.09
CA ALA A 80 33.52 -15.53 11.03
C ALA A 80 32.61 -15.79 9.82
N LEU A 81 33.20 -16.08 8.65
CA LEU A 81 32.45 -16.43 7.45
C LEU A 81 31.68 -17.76 7.64
N ALA A 82 32.34 -18.80 8.16
CA ALA A 82 31.71 -20.09 8.42
C ALA A 82 30.55 -19.97 9.42
N GLY A 83 30.70 -19.16 10.47
CA GLY A 83 29.64 -18.86 11.42
C GLY A 83 28.43 -18.16 10.77
N ARG A 84 28.68 -17.17 9.91
CA ARG A 84 27.61 -16.49 9.15
C ARG A 84 26.87 -17.44 8.21
N VAL A 85 27.58 -18.34 7.52
CA VAL A 85 26.98 -19.34 6.64
C VAL A 85 26.13 -20.34 7.44
N ALA A 86 26.59 -20.78 8.61
CA ALA A 86 25.83 -21.68 9.47
C ALA A 86 24.51 -21.05 9.98
N ILE A 87 24.57 -19.80 10.44
CA ILE A 87 23.38 -19.04 10.86
C ILE A 87 22.41 -18.85 9.68
N TRP A 88 22.93 -18.52 8.50
CA TRP A 88 22.11 -18.39 7.29
C TRP A 88 21.40 -19.70 6.92
N LEU A 89 22.10 -20.84 6.97
CA LEU A 89 21.51 -22.15 6.72
C LEU A 89 20.43 -22.52 7.76
N GLU A 90 20.65 -22.22 9.04
CA GLU A 90 19.69 -22.51 10.10
C GLU A 90 18.42 -21.64 9.97
N THR A 91 18.59 -20.34 9.73
CA THR A 91 17.46 -19.42 9.48
C THR A 91 16.69 -19.81 8.22
N HIS A 92 17.37 -20.19 7.14
CA HIS A 92 16.70 -20.67 5.94
C HIS A 92 15.89 -21.94 6.21
N ASN A 93 16.47 -22.94 6.88
CA ASN A 93 15.76 -24.16 7.26
C ASN A 93 14.57 -23.90 8.20
N ALA A 94 14.71 -22.95 9.13
CA ALA A 94 13.61 -22.54 10.02
C ALA A 94 12.46 -21.88 9.23
N THR A 95 12.79 -20.96 8.30
CA THR A 95 11.78 -20.33 7.44
C THR A 95 11.08 -21.35 6.53
N SER A 96 11.80 -22.31 5.95
CA SER A 96 11.19 -23.38 5.16
C SER A 96 10.28 -24.28 6.01
N ARG A 97 10.65 -24.60 7.26
CA ARG A 97 9.79 -25.36 8.18
C ARG A 97 8.54 -24.58 8.55
N GLN A 98 8.67 -23.28 8.82
CA GLN A 98 7.54 -22.41 9.13
C GLN A 98 6.61 -22.25 7.92
N ALA A 99 7.14 -22.08 6.72
CA ALA A 99 6.37 -22.03 5.48
C ALA A 99 5.63 -23.35 5.22
N ASN A 100 6.29 -24.50 5.44
CA ASN A 100 5.65 -25.82 5.32
C ASN A 100 4.55 -26.04 6.36
N LEU A 101 4.72 -25.54 7.59
CA LEU A 101 3.67 -25.58 8.60
C LEU A 101 2.51 -24.65 8.21
N GLN A 102 2.79 -23.43 7.78
CA GLN A 102 1.76 -22.49 7.32
C GLN A 102 1.00 -23.01 6.11
N ALA A 103 1.66 -23.70 5.17
CA ALA A 103 1.01 -24.33 4.03
C ALA A 103 0.04 -25.46 4.41
N GLN A 104 0.15 -26.04 5.62
CA GLN A 104 -0.77 -27.08 6.09
C GLN A 104 -2.05 -26.52 6.74
N PHE A 105 -2.10 -25.21 7.00
CA PHE A 105 -3.25 -24.55 7.62
C PHE A 105 -3.79 -23.45 6.70
N VAL A 106 -5.10 -23.40 6.52
CA VAL A 106 -5.73 -22.24 5.90
C VAL A 106 -5.62 -21.09 6.88
N GLN A 107 -4.98 -20.00 6.47
CA GLN A 107 -4.78 -18.84 7.34
C GLN A 107 -6.13 -18.25 7.79
N PRO A 108 -6.19 -17.68 9.01
CA PRO A 108 -7.33 -16.89 9.44
C PRO A 108 -7.61 -15.80 8.41
N ASN A 109 -8.85 -15.69 7.96
CA ASN A 109 -9.26 -14.49 7.25
C ASN A 109 -9.43 -13.34 8.24
N GLU A 110 -9.53 -12.10 7.73
CA GLU A 110 -9.75 -10.87 8.52
C GLU A 110 -11.02 -10.93 9.40
N ALA A 111 -11.89 -11.93 9.19
CA ALA A 111 -13.07 -12.20 10.01
C ALA A 111 -12.79 -13.05 11.27
N GLY A 112 -11.53 -13.38 11.57
CA GLY A 112 -11.13 -14.08 12.80
C GLY A 112 -11.46 -15.57 12.83
N LEU A 113 -11.61 -16.23 11.67
CA LEU A 113 -11.80 -17.68 11.63
C LEU A 113 -10.54 -18.41 12.11
N LEU A 114 -10.70 -19.40 12.98
CA LEU A 114 -9.60 -20.21 13.48
C LEU A 114 -8.94 -20.99 12.32
N PRO A 115 -7.61 -21.13 12.32
CA PRO A 115 -6.91 -21.85 11.24
C PRO A 115 -7.33 -23.32 11.25
N VAL A 116 -7.88 -23.79 10.12
CA VAL A 116 -8.30 -25.18 9.92
C VAL A 116 -7.24 -25.89 9.07
N ASN A 117 -6.92 -27.14 9.43
CA ASN A 117 -5.97 -27.94 8.66
C ASN A 117 -6.53 -28.23 7.26
N GLN A 118 -5.74 -28.04 6.20
CA GLN A 118 -6.19 -28.21 4.82
C GLN A 118 -6.69 -29.64 4.54
N ARG A 119 -6.05 -30.66 5.16
CA ARG A 119 -6.48 -32.06 5.01
C ARG A 119 -7.86 -32.32 5.59
N PHE A 120 -8.28 -31.56 6.59
CA PHE A 120 -9.63 -31.68 7.14
C PHE A 120 -10.66 -31.18 6.11
N ILE A 121 -10.38 -30.06 5.43
CA ILE A 121 -11.26 -29.49 4.38
C ILE A 121 -11.39 -30.44 3.19
N GLU A 122 -10.33 -31.18 2.85
CA GLU A 122 -10.34 -32.15 1.76
C GLU A 122 -11.19 -33.40 2.04
N THR A 123 -11.59 -33.64 3.29
CA THR A 123 -12.54 -34.71 3.62
C THR A 123 -13.99 -34.28 3.36
N THR A 124 -14.85 -35.24 3.01
CA THR A 124 -16.29 -34.99 2.81
C THR A 124 -16.96 -34.44 4.07
N GLU A 125 -16.50 -34.85 5.26
CA GLU A 125 -17.02 -34.36 6.54
C GLU A 125 -16.55 -32.93 6.84
N GLY A 126 -15.27 -32.63 6.61
CA GLY A 126 -14.72 -31.31 6.90
C GLY A 126 -15.15 -30.24 5.91
N SER A 127 -15.37 -30.57 4.63
CA SER A 127 -15.94 -29.64 3.65
C SER A 127 -17.38 -29.24 4.01
N ALA A 128 -18.20 -30.19 4.48
CA ALA A 128 -19.55 -29.90 4.97
C ALA A 128 -19.54 -29.02 6.21
N ALA A 129 -18.64 -29.29 7.18
CA ALA A 129 -18.49 -28.47 8.39
C ALA A 129 -18.00 -27.05 8.07
N ALA A 130 -17.03 -26.91 7.16
CA ALA A 130 -16.52 -25.62 6.72
C ALA A 130 -17.61 -24.78 6.01
N LEU A 131 -18.43 -25.41 5.17
CA LEU A 131 -19.55 -24.76 4.50
C LEU A 131 -20.62 -24.30 5.51
N GLN A 132 -20.96 -25.13 6.50
CA GLN A 132 -21.91 -24.75 7.56
C GLN A 132 -21.40 -23.55 8.39
N LEU A 133 -20.12 -23.54 8.74
CA LEU A 133 -19.50 -22.43 9.48
C LEU A 133 -19.48 -21.14 8.65
N ALA A 134 -19.16 -21.23 7.35
CA ALA A 134 -19.19 -20.09 6.44
C ALA A 134 -20.61 -19.51 6.34
N ILE A 135 -21.63 -20.34 6.16
CA ILE A 135 -23.05 -19.91 6.12
C ILE A 135 -23.47 -19.26 7.44
N ALA A 136 -23.08 -19.83 8.59
CA ALA A 136 -23.38 -19.26 9.91
C ALA A 136 -22.72 -17.89 10.10
N SER A 137 -21.47 -17.72 9.67
CA SER A 137 -20.76 -16.44 9.73
C SER A 137 -21.40 -15.37 8.82
N GLN A 138 -21.82 -15.75 7.62
CA GLN A 138 -22.49 -14.85 6.67
C GLN A 138 -23.83 -14.36 7.25
N ARG A 139 -24.60 -15.27 7.88
CA ARG A 139 -25.86 -14.92 8.54
C ARG A 139 -25.67 -14.00 9.75
N ALA A 140 -24.59 -14.16 10.51
CA ALA A 140 -24.28 -13.26 11.62
C ALA A 140 -23.88 -11.85 11.17
N LYS A 141 -23.29 -11.73 9.97
CA LYS A 141 -22.94 -10.44 9.35
C LYS A 141 -24.12 -9.73 8.67
N TRP A 142 -25.19 -10.45 8.35
CA TRP A 142 -26.43 -9.82 7.92
C TRP A 142 -27.03 -9.06 9.10
N THR A 143 -26.71 -7.77 9.16
CA THR A 143 -27.47 -6.84 9.98
C THR A 143 -28.92 -6.93 9.54
N VAL A 144 -29.79 -7.40 10.44
CA VAL A 144 -31.23 -7.22 10.26
C VAL A 144 -31.40 -5.71 10.13
N ALA A 145 -31.77 -5.25 8.93
CA ALA A 145 -31.98 -3.83 8.69
C ALA A 145 -32.86 -3.27 9.79
N ASP A 146 -32.45 -2.16 10.42
CA ASP A 146 -33.26 -1.44 11.40
C ASP A 146 -34.58 -1.09 10.72
N VAL A 147 -35.61 -1.90 10.98
CA VAL A 147 -36.97 -1.61 10.57
C VAL A 147 -37.37 -0.43 11.45
N PRO A 148 -37.62 0.78 10.91
CA PRO A 148 -37.88 1.94 11.74
C PRO A 148 -39.13 1.69 12.60
N HIS A 149 -38.96 1.54 13.91
CA HIS A 149 -40.08 1.28 14.82
C HIS A 149 -40.94 2.54 15.07
N SER A 150 -40.50 3.71 14.59
CA SER A 150 -41.29 4.95 14.61
C SER A 150 -40.93 5.89 13.47
N LEU A 151 -41.94 6.32 12.72
CA LEU A 151 -41.90 7.47 11.82
C LEU A 151 -42.30 8.71 12.63
N THR A 152 -41.33 9.45 13.18
CA THR A 152 -41.61 10.74 13.81
C THR A 152 -41.70 11.81 12.73
N TYR A 153 -42.91 12.06 12.23
CA TYR A 153 -43.22 13.20 11.37
C TYR A 153 -43.29 14.48 12.23
N ALA A 154 -42.30 15.36 12.10
CA ALA A 154 -42.30 16.69 12.70
C ALA A 154 -42.39 17.73 11.57
N PRO A 155 -43.57 18.35 11.35
CA PRO A 155 -43.70 19.39 10.33
C PRO A 155 -42.92 20.63 10.77
N LYS A 156 -41.81 20.92 10.09
CA LYS A 156 -41.11 22.19 10.24
C LYS A 156 -41.84 23.24 9.40
N TYR A 157 -42.70 24.03 10.05
CA TYR A 157 -43.19 25.28 9.48
C TYR A 157 -42.05 26.29 9.49
N ASN A 158 -41.32 26.37 8.37
CA ASN A 158 -40.44 27.50 8.12
C ASN A 158 -41.30 28.65 7.61
N ASN A 159 -41.62 29.59 8.51
CA ASN A 159 -42.15 30.90 8.14
C ASN A 159 -41.02 31.69 7.45
N ARG A 160 -40.86 31.48 6.14
CA ARG A 160 -40.03 32.34 5.29
C ARG A 160 -40.97 33.23 4.51
N GLN A 161 -41.03 34.49 4.91
CA GLN A 161 -41.80 35.53 4.26
C GLN A 161 -41.49 35.61 2.76
N ASP A 162 -42.57 35.80 2.01
CA ASP A 162 -42.68 35.83 0.57
C ASP A 162 -41.66 36.76 -0.10
N ILE A 163 -40.80 36.16 -0.93
CA ILE A 163 -40.36 36.79 -2.18
C ILE A 163 -41.10 36.03 -3.27
N GLN A 164 -42.09 36.69 -3.87
CA GLN A 164 -42.84 36.20 -5.02
C GLN A 164 -41.91 36.07 -6.24
N GLY A 165 -41.23 34.94 -6.33
CA GLY A 165 -40.66 34.40 -7.55
C GLY A 165 -41.05 32.94 -7.58
N GLY A 166 -41.95 32.56 -8.48
CA GLY A 166 -42.43 31.18 -8.59
C GLY A 166 -41.26 30.24 -8.84
N GLU A 167 -40.80 29.53 -7.81
CA GLU A 167 -40.03 28.30 -7.97
C GLU A 167 -40.98 27.28 -8.60
N GLN A 168 -40.98 27.23 -9.92
CA GLN A 168 -41.48 26.07 -10.66
C GLN A 168 -40.69 24.87 -10.13
N ALA A 169 -41.38 24.00 -9.38
CA ALA A 169 -40.85 22.71 -8.99
C ALA A 169 -40.37 22.01 -10.26
N ALA A 170 -39.05 21.85 -10.40
CA ALA A 170 -38.46 21.20 -11.54
C ALA A 170 -39.12 19.82 -11.73
N PRO A 171 -39.46 19.42 -12.97
CA PRO A 171 -40.11 18.14 -13.22
C PRO A 171 -39.27 17.01 -12.62
N GLN A 172 -39.86 16.25 -11.69
CA GLN A 172 -39.22 15.07 -11.11
C GLN A 172 -39.20 13.96 -12.17
N LEU A 173 -38.17 13.95 -13.01
CA LEU A 173 -37.93 12.85 -13.95
C LEU A 173 -37.67 11.56 -13.16
N THR A 174 -38.52 10.56 -13.36
CA THR A 174 -38.47 9.28 -12.67
C THR A 174 -37.47 8.34 -13.36
N VAL A 175 -36.20 8.72 -13.39
CA VAL A 175 -35.14 7.80 -13.85
C VAL A 175 -34.94 6.76 -12.77
N THR A 176 -35.24 5.49 -13.06
CA THR A 176 -34.88 4.40 -12.15
C THR A 176 -33.38 4.16 -12.32
N PRO A 177 -32.54 4.45 -11.30
CA PRO A 177 -31.10 4.32 -11.44
C PRO A 177 -30.73 2.86 -11.67
N GLN A 178 -30.10 2.57 -12.80
CA GLN A 178 -29.56 1.25 -13.09
C GLN A 178 -28.23 1.06 -12.35
N ASN A 179 -27.98 -0.15 -11.86
CA ASN A 179 -26.67 -0.46 -11.30
C ASN A 179 -25.64 -0.75 -12.41
N PHE A 180 -24.35 -0.76 -12.06
CA PHE A 180 -23.28 -0.95 -13.02
C PHE A 180 -23.40 -2.25 -13.82
N TRP A 181 -23.79 -3.35 -13.17
CA TRP A 181 -23.96 -4.65 -13.82
C TRP A 181 -25.08 -4.62 -14.86
N GLN A 182 -26.21 -3.96 -14.56
CA GLN A 182 -27.30 -3.78 -15.51
C GLN A 182 -26.85 -2.98 -16.73
N LEU A 183 -26.11 -1.88 -16.51
CA LEU A 183 -25.55 -1.08 -17.60
C LEU A 183 -24.57 -1.89 -18.47
N TYR A 184 -23.68 -2.67 -17.85
CA TYR A 184 -22.71 -3.52 -18.55
C TYR A 184 -23.41 -4.63 -19.35
N SER A 185 -24.24 -5.42 -18.68
CA SER A 185 -24.96 -6.56 -19.27
C SER A 185 -25.96 -6.15 -20.34
N GLY A 186 -26.53 -4.95 -20.22
CA GLY A 186 -27.42 -4.35 -21.21
C GLY A 186 -26.72 -3.67 -22.38
N GLY A 187 -25.37 -3.64 -22.42
CA GLY A 187 -24.62 -2.96 -23.48
C GLY A 187 -24.80 -1.43 -23.50
N ALA A 188 -25.18 -0.84 -22.37
CA ALA A 188 -25.41 0.61 -22.24
C ALA A 188 -24.12 1.39 -21.93
N LEU A 189 -23.04 0.70 -21.53
CA LEU A 189 -21.73 1.31 -21.35
C LEU A 189 -21.05 1.54 -22.71
N PRO A 190 -20.39 2.68 -22.91
CA PRO A 190 -19.72 2.97 -24.18
C PRO A 190 -18.48 2.08 -24.38
N ASP A 191 -18.23 1.67 -25.62
CA ASP A 191 -17.01 0.94 -26.00
C ASP A 191 -15.74 1.79 -25.80
N ASN A 192 -15.86 3.11 -26.00
CA ASN A 192 -14.80 4.09 -25.79
C ASN A 192 -15.32 5.23 -24.92
N GLY A 193 -14.68 5.44 -23.77
CA GLY A 193 -15.04 6.48 -22.80
C GLY A 193 -15.85 5.97 -21.61
N PHE A 194 -16.58 6.86 -20.96
CA PHE A 194 -17.24 6.65 -19.68
C PHE A 194 -18.63 7.24 -19.72
N LEU A 195 -19.62 6.45 -19.34
CA LEU A 195 -20.91 6.93 -18.92
C LEU A 195 -20.76 7.60 -17.54
N MET A 196 -20.87 8.93 -17.52
CA MET A 196 -20.72 9.76 -16.32
C MET A 196 -22.05 9.93 -15.57
N GLY A 197 -23.17 9.72 -16.26
CA GLY A 197 -24.52 9.85 -15.72
C GLY A 197 -25.51 10.26 -16.80
N TYR A 198 -26.61 10.88 -16.37
CA TYR A 198 -27.65 11.37 -17.27
C TYR A 198 -27.93 12.84 -16.96
N SER A 199 -28.17 13.62 -18.01
CA SER A 199 -28.59 15.02 -17.87
C SER A 199 -29.95 15.08 -17.17
N LEU A 200 -30.08 15.91 -16.14
CA LEU A 200 -31.37 16.11 -15.46
C LEU A 200 -32.37 16.90 -16.31
N GLU A 201 -31.90 17.59 -17.35
CA GLU A 201 -32.77 18.39 -18.22
C GLU A 201 -33.26 17.57 -19.42
N THR A 202 -32.35 16.85 -20.07
CA THR A 202 -32.64 16.11 -21.33
C THR A 202 -32.81 14.61 -21.12
N ASN A 203 -32.45 14.07 -19.95
CA ASN A 203 -32.36 12.64 -19.67
C ASN A 203 -31.41 11.86 -20.61
N GLU A 204 -30.55 12.57 -21.33
CA GLU A 204 -29.57 11.96 -22.22
C GLU A 204 -28.32 11.52 -21.46
N ALA A 205 -27.70 10.43 -21.92
CA ALA A 205 -26.46 9.93 -21.37
C ALA A 205 -25.33 10.96 -21.54
N VAL A 206 -24.67 11.32 -20.43
CA VAL A 206 -23.49 12.19 -20.44
C VAL A 206 -22.26 11.29 -20.51
N ASN A 207 -21.59 11.31 -21.66
CA ASN A 207 -20.39 10.52 -21.89
C ASN A 207 -19.13 11.39 -21.90
N ALA A 208 -18.08 10.94 -21.22
CA ALA A 208 -16.74 11.51 -21.25
C ALA A 208 -15.73 10.47 -21.76
N ASP A 209 -14.50 10.87 -22.02
CA ASP A 209 -13.37 9.96 -22.24
C ASP A 209 -12.14 10.59 -21.59
N TRP A 210 -10.98 9.93 -21.64
CA TRP A 210 -9.75 10.50 -21.07
C TRP A 210 -9.29 11.80 -21.76
N SER A 211 -9.71 12.06 -23.00
CA SER A 211 -9.42 13.31 -23.71
C SER A 211 -10.30 14.48 -23.23
N LYS A 212 -11.47 14.18 -22.67
CA LYS A 212 -12.40 15.17 -22.07
C LYS A 212 -12.18 15.33 -20.57
N LEU A 213 -11.95 14.22 -19.87
CA LEU A 213 -11.77 14.17 -18.43
C LEU A 213 -10.35 14.60 -18.02
N TYR A 214 -9.37 14.42 -18.92
CA TYR A 214 -7.95 14.64 -18.64
C TYR A 214 -7.54 14.04 -17.28
N SER A 215 -6.95 14.87 -16.43
CA SER A 215 -6.85 14.64 -15.00
C SER A 215 -7.95 15.44 -14.32
N ALA A 216 -8.61 14.84 -13.33
CA ALA A 216 -9.78 15.42 -12.69
C ALA A 216 -9.63 15.53 -11.17
N LEU A 217 -10.19 16.61 -10.63
CA LEU A 217 -10.41 16.79 -9.19
C LEU A 217 -11.87 16.45 -8.87
N ILE A 218 -12.08 15.51 -7.96
CA ILE A 218 -13.40 15.04 -7.55
C ILE A 218 -13.61 15.41 -6.10
N GLY A 219 -14.64 16.21 -5.82
CA GLY A 219 -14.94 16.57 -4.44
C GLY A 219 -16.41 16.72 -4.13
N GLY A 220 -16.68 16.98 -2.86
CA GLY A 220 -18.01 16.91 -2.27
C GLY A 220 -17.99 16.34 -0.87
N GLN A 221 -19.12 16.44 -0.18
CA GLN A 221 -19.27 16.01 1.22
C GLN A 221 -19.01 14.51 1.38
N SER A 222 -18.74 14.07 2.61
CA SER A 222 -18.73 12.65 2.93
C SER A 222 -20.08 12.00 2.61
N GLY A 223 -20.06 10.76 2.11
CA GLY A 223 -21.26 10.05 1.67
C GLY A 223 -21.97 10.63 0.43
N SER A 224 -21.35 11.54 -0.32
CA SER A 224 -21.93 12.13 -1.53
C SER A 224 -21.80 11.26 -2.79
N GLY A 225 -21.16 10.09 -2.68
CA GLY A 225 -20.97 9.15 -3.79
C GLY A 225 -19.65 9.30 -4.57
N LYS A 226 -18.68 10.09 -4.10
CA LYS A 226 -17.37 10.29 -4.76
C LYS A 226 -16.67 8.96 -5.11
N SER A 227 -16.50 8.10 -4.12
CA SER A 227 -15.83 6.81 -4.30
C SER A 227 -16.64 5.89 -5.23
N THR A 228 -17.97 5.92 -5.16
CA THR A 228 -18.85 5.17 -6.08
C THR A 228 -18.70 5.63 -7.52
N LEU A 229 -18.68 6.95 -7.76
CA LEU A 229 -18.45 7.52 -9.08
C LEU A 229 -17.10 7.07 -9.64
N ILE A 230 -16.04 7.15 -8.83
CA ILE A 230 -14.69 6.80 -9.27
C ILE A 230 -14.57 5.31 -9.53
N ARG A 231 -15.16 4.45 -8.68
CA ARG A 231 -15.26 3.02 -8.97
C ARG A 231 -15.92 2.76 -10.32
N SER A 232 -16.98 3.48 -10.67
CA SER A 232 -17.64 3.37 -11.97
C SER A 232 -16.73 3.77 -13.13
N ILE A 233 -16.00 4.89 -13.00
CA ILE A 233 -15.05 5.36 -14.03
C ILE A 233 -13.90 4.36 -14.19
N LEU A 234 -13.32 3.90 -13.08
CA LEU A 234 -12.20 2.96 -13.07
C LEU A 234 -12.62 1.59 -13.62
N ALA A 235 -13.82 1.11 -13.31
CA ALA A 235 -14.34 -0.12 -13.88
C ALA A 235 -14.54 -0.02 -15.40
N GLN A 236 -15.05 1.11 -15.90
CA GLN A 236 -15.15 1.34 -17.34
C GLN A 236 -13.78 1.47 -18.01
N SER A 237 -12.83 2.15 -17.36
CA SER A 237 -11.43 2.23 -17.83
C SER A 237 -10.77 0.85 -17.87
N ALA A 238 -11.04 0.00 -16.87
CA ALA A 238 -10.53 -1.37 -16.80
C ALA A 238 -11.06 -2.23 -17.96
N LEU A 239 -12.34 -2.10 -18.31
CA LEU A 239 -12.94 -2.77 -19.47
C LEU A 239 -12.25 -2.36 -20.80
N GLN A 240 -11.67 -1.16 -20.84
CA GLN A 240 -10.92 -0.62 -21.98
C GLN A 240 -9.40 -0.84 -21.88
N GLY A 241 -8.94 -1.66 -20.92
CA GLY A 241 -7.52 -1.99 -20.74
C GLY A 241 -6.70 -0.97 -19.94
N GLY A 242 -7.34 -0.01 -19.29
CA GLY A 242 -6.68 0.95 -18.39
C GLY A 242 -6.00 0.27 -17.20
N ARG A 243 -4.91 0.89 -16.73
CA ARG A 243 -4.11 0.43 -15.59
C ARG A 243 -4.06 1.47 -14.49
N PHE A 244 -3.84 1.02 -13.26
CA PHE A 244 -4.03 1.88 -12.08
C PHE A 244 -2.85 1.83 -11.12
N LEU A 245 -2.59 2.97 -10.47
CA LEU A 245 -1.84 3.07 -9.23
C LEU A 245 -2.75 3.76 -8.21
N VAL A 246 -2.92 3.16 -7.04
CA VAL A 246 -3.87 3.63 -6.03
C VAL A 246 -3.11 4.03 -4.78
N LEU A 247 -3.26 5.30 -4.39
CA LEU A 247 -2.83 5.81 -3.09
C LEU A 247 -4.08 5.89 -2.21
N ASP A 248 -4.12 5.11 -1.14
CA ASP A 248 -5.25 5.07 -0.21
C ASP A 248 -4.74 4.95 1.24
N PRO A 249 -4.64 6.08 1.98
CA PRO A 249 -4.17 6.07 3.36
C PRO A 249 -5.09 5.30 4.32
N HIS A 250 -6.33 5.01 3.92
CA HIS A 250 -7.31 4.28 4.72
C HIS A 250 -7.43 2.82 4.30
N PHE A 251 -6.57 2.34 3.41
CA PHE A 251 -6.56 0.95 3.01
C PHE A 251 -6.28 0.04 4.23
N GLY A 252 -7.11 -1.00 4.39
CA GLY A 252 -7.09 -1.88 5.56
C GLY A 252 -7.96 -1.42 6.74
N ALA A 253 -8.56 -0.22 6.69
CA ALA A 253 -9.52 0.24 7.70
C ALA A 253 -10.94 -0.34 7.51
N GLY A 254 -11.14 -1.17 6.48
CA GLY A 254 -12.41 -1.87 6.18
C GLY A 254 -12.77 -1.86 4.69
N GLU A 255 -13.93 -2.46 4.38
CA GLU A 255 -14.46 -2.60 3.00
C GLU A 255 -14.85 -1.26 2.35
N GLU A 256 -14.97 -0.18 3.13
CA GLU A 256 -15.32 1.14 2.61
C GLU A 256 -14.18 1.84 1.86
N SER A 257 -12.93 1.40 2.09
CA SER A 257 -11.74 1.96 1.43
C SER A 257 -11.80 1.78 -0.09
N LEU A 258 -11.31 2.77 -0.83
CA LEU A 258 -11.30 2.71 -2.28
C LEU A 258 -10.41 1.56 -2.76
N GLY A 259 -9.24 1.39 -2.16
CA GLY A 259 -8.29 0.33 -2.47
C GLY A 259 -8.86 -1.07 -2.25
N ALA A 260 -9.62 -1.30 -1.16
CA ALA A 260 -10.24 -2.61 -0.91
C ALA A 260 -11.30 -2.93 -1.98
N SER A 261 -12.13 -1.94 -2.34
CA SER A 261 -13.16 -2.12 -3.35
C SER A 261 -12.63 -2.41 -4.76
N LEU A 262 -11.38 -2.02 -5.05
CA LEU A 262 -10.73 -2.24 -6.33
C LEU A 262 -9.92 -3.54 -6.39
N GLN A 263 -9.85 -4.33 -5.31
CA GLN A 263 -9.11 -5.60 -5.28
C GLN A 263 -9.48 -6.60 -6.39
N PRO A 264 -10.75 -6.73 -6.85
CA PRO A 264 -11.07 -7.57 -8.00
C PRO A 264 -10.32 -7.17 -9.29
N LEU A 265 -9.88 -5.91 -9.38
CA LEU A 265 -9.10 -5.36 -10.50
C LEU A 265 -7.59 -5.37 -10.24
N ARG A 266 -7.09 -6.07 -9.21
CA ARG A 266 -5.66 -6.09 -8.83
C ARG A 266 -4.72 -6.45 -9.99
N HIS A 267 -5.14 -7.31 -10.90
CA HIS A 267 -4.35 -7.70 -12.08
C HIS A 267 -4.11 -6.54 -13.08
N LEU A 268 -4.87 -5.45 -12.98
CA LEU A 268 -4.70 -4.21 -13.74
C LEU A 268 -3.95 -3.13 -12.95
N MET A 269 -3.70 -3.35 -11.66
CA MET A 269 -2.89 -2.45 -10.85
C MET A 269 -1.41 -2.68 -11.15
N LEU A 270 -0.66 -1.59 -11.32
CA LEU A 270 0.77 -1.68 -11.63
C LEU A 270 1.62 -1.98 -10.39
N ALA A 271 1.07 -1.73 -9.20
CA ALA A 271 1.63 -2.05 -7.90
C ALA A 271 0.48 -2.34 -6.93
N ASP A 272 0.79 -2.87 -5.76
CA ASP A 272 -0.19 -2.99 -4.68
C ASP A 272 -0.68 -1.61 -4.23
N VAL A 273 -1.85 -1.56 -3.58
CA VAL A 273 -2.41 -0.31 -3.06
C VAL A 273 -1.44 0.28 -2.04
N ALA A 274 -1.00 1.50 -2.29
CA ALA A 274 -0.07 2.20 -1.41
C ALA A 274 -0.83 2.80 -0.23
N SER A 275 -0.63 2.21 0.96
CA SER A 275 -1.30 2.61 2.19
C SER A 275 -0.37 3.28 3.20
N ASP A 276 0.92 2.98 3.13
CA ASP A 276 1.96 3.64 3.90
C ASP A 276 2.73 4.68 3.06
N GLU A 277 3.39 5.60 3.77
CA GLU A 277 4.07 6.74 3.17
C GLU A 277 5.20 6.33 2.20
N LYS A 278 5.95 5.28 2.54
CA LYS A 278 7.05 4.82 1.69
C LYS A 278 6.49 4.23 0.39
N GLN A 279 5.45 3.40 0.48
CA GLN A 279 4.77 2.86 -0.69
C GLN A 279 4.17 3.97 -1.56
N MET A 280 3.64 5.03 -0.95
CA MET A 280 3.10 6.18 -1.68
C MET A 280 4.22 6.90 -2.45
N LEU A 281 5.36 7.17 -1.81
CA LEU A 281 6.51 7.78 -2.46
C LEU A 281 7.05 6.92 -3.61
N ASP A 282 7.17 5.61 -3.40
CA ASP A 282 7.61 4.66 -4.42
C ASP A 282 6.64 4.64 -5.61
N SER A 283 5.32 4.63 -5.34
CA SER A 283 4.27 4.65 -6.37
C SER A 283 4.25 5.97 -7.16
N ILE A 284 4.44 7.10 -6.47
CA ILE A 284 4.55 8.43 -7.07
C ILE A 284 5.79 8.51 -7.98
N ALA A 285 6.94 8.05 -7.50
CA ALA A 285 8.17 8.00 -8.29
C ALA A 285 7.99 7.13 -9.53
N TYR A 286 7.33 5.98 -9.37
CA TYR A 286 7.11 5.03 -10.45
C TYR A 286 6.18 5.58 -11.55
N ILE A 287 5.09 6.26 -11.21
CA ILE A 287 4.21 6.85 -12.23
C ILE A 287 4.85 8.02 -12.96
N ARG A 288 5.66 8.82 -12.26
CA ARG A 288 6.45 9.90 -12.89
C ARG A 288 7.45 9.32 -13.89
N ASP A 289 8.16 8.25 -13.52
CA ASP A 289 9.08 7.56 -14.42
C ASP A 289 8.38 6.99 -15.66
N ILE A 290 7.17 6.40 -15.53
CA ILE A 290 6.34 6.00 -16.68
C ILE A 290 6.05 7.21 -17.58
N GLY A 291 5.57 8.32 -17.01
CA GLY A 291 5.29 9.55 -17.75
C GLY A 291 6.51 10.06 -18.51
N GLN A 292 7.67 10.15 -17.85
CA GLN A 292 8.91 10.64 -18.44
C GLN A 292 9.46 9.73 -19.54
N ARG A 293 9.42 8.40 -19.37
CA ARG A 293 9.81 7.45 -20.43
C ARG A 293 8.93 7.60 -21.67
N ARG A 294 7.62 7.77 -21.50
CA ARG A 294 6.71 7.95 -22.63
C ARG A 294 6.88 9.30 -23.31
N LEU A 295 7.09 10.39 -22.55
CA LEU A 295 7.35 11.73 -23.07
C LEU A 295 8.65 11.81 -23.89
N THR A 296 9.69 11.12 -23.43
CA THR A 296 10.99 11.05 -24.11
C THR A 296 11.03 10.02 -25.25
N GLY A 297 9.94 9.29 -25.48
CA GLY A 297 9.85 8.27 -26.53
C GLY A 297 10.61 6.97 -26.24
N ARG A 298 11.12 6.79 -25.01
CA ARG A 298 11.74 5.53 -24.56
C ARG A 298 10.72 4.41 -24.35
N ASP A 299 9.45 4.79 -24.13
CA ASP A 299 8.31 3.88 -24.03
C ASP A 299 7.23 4.29 -25.04
N SER A 300 6.89 3.36 -25.95
CA SER A 300 5.85 3.53 -26.96
C SER A 300 4.47 3.09 -26.49
N ASP A 301 4.34 2.45 -25.32
CA ASP A 301 3.05 2.07 -24.77
C ASP A 301 2.20 3.32 -24.51
N ARG A 302 0.92 3.25 -24.90
CA ARG A 302 -0.09 4.31 -24.74
C ARG A 302 -1.30 3.84 -23.96
N THR A 303 -1.23 2.65 -23.37
CA THR A 303 -2.24 2.15 -22.44
C THR A 303 -2.46 3.19 -21.33
N PRO A 304 -3.70 3.62 -21.07
CA PRO A 304 -3.99 4.58 -20.02
C PRO A 304 -3.47 4.11 -18.66
N VAL A 305 -2.69 4.95 -17.99
CA VAL A 305 -2.24 4.74 -16.61
C VAL A 305 -2.81 5.85 -15.74
N ILE A 306 -3.56 5.47 -14.71
CA ILE A 306 -4.28 6.41 -13.87
C ILE A 306 -3.70 6.37 -12.46
N LEU A 307 -3.20 7.51 -11.98
CA LEU A 307 -2.95 7.75 -10.56
C LEU A 307 -4.27 8.05 -9.87
N VAL A 308 -4.70 7.20 -8.94
CA VAL A 308 -5.89 7.41 -8.13
C VAL A 308 -5.44 7.76 -6.72
N VAL A 309 -5.87 8.91 -6.22
CA VAL A 309 -5.47 9.41 -4.90
C VAL A 309 -6.69 9.60 -4.04
N ASP A 310 -6.97 8.63 -3.17
CA ASP A 310 -8.06 8.76 -2.20
C ASP A 310 -7.69 9.73 -1.08
N GLU A 311 -8.65 10.52 -0.65
CA GLU A 311 -8.48 11.59 0.34
C GLU A 311 -7.20 12.44 0.13
N THR A 312 -7.00 12.90 -1.11
CA THR A 312 -5.92 13.79 -1.56
C THR A 312 -5.76 14.97 -0.62
N THR A 313 -6.86 15.53 -0.13
CA THR A 313 -6.88 16.68 0.78
C THR A 313 -6.19 16.39 2.11
N ALA A 314 -6.37 15.19 2.68
CA ALA A 314 -5.66 14.82 3.89
C ALA A 314 -4.18 14.52 3.61
N LEU A 315 -3.87 13.88 2.47
CA LEU A 315 -2.49 13.58 2.08
C LEU A 315 -1.67 14.86 1.91
N LEU A 316 -2.19 15.86 1.20
CA LEU A 316 -1.48 17.13 0.99
C LEU A 316 -1.26 17.92 2.28
N GLN A 317 -2.13 17.78 3.27
CA GLN A 317 -2.01 18.53 4.53
C GLN A 317 -1.14 17.84 5.60
N ARG A 318 -1.09 16.51 5.60
CA ARG A 318 -0.57 15.74 6.74
C ARG A 318 0.53 14.76 6.39
N SER A 319 0.80 14.51 5.10
CA SER A 319 1.70 13.45 4.67
C SER A 319 3.10 13.94 4.37
N THR A 320 4.05 13.10 4.78
CA THR A 320 5.35 12.82 4.14
C THR A 320 5.46 13.17 2.66
N ALA A 321 4.50 12.64 1.92
CA ALA A 321 4.49 12.60 0.47
C ALA A 321 3.85 13.83 -0.18
N ALA A 322 3.44 14.85 0.59
CA ALA A 322 2.69 16.00 0.06
C ALA A 322 3.42 16.74 -1.07
N ASP A 323 4.71 17.03 -0.89
CA ASP A 323 5.51 17.73 -1.91
C ASP A 323 5.69 16.88 -3.17
N ALA A 324 6.10 15.62 -2.99
CA ALA A 324 6.27 14.68 -4.10
C ALA A 324 4.97 14.44 -4.88
N LEU A 325 3.84 14.35 -4.17
CA LEU A 325 2.51 14.22 -4.76
C LEU A 325 2.12 15.49 -5.52
N THR A 326 2.36 16.67 -4.94
CA THR A 326 2.07 17.96 -5.58
C THR A 326 2.83 18.11 -6.89
N ASP A 327 4.13 17.80 -6.88
CA ASP A 327 4.98 17.81 -8.07
C ASP A 327 4.47 16.83 -9.13
N ALA A 328 4.15 15.59 -8.72
CA ALA A 328 3.64 14.57 -9.62
C ALA A 328 2.31 14.96 -10.26
N LEU A 329 1.38 15.52 -9.49
CA LEU A 329 0.09 15.99 -9.99
C LEU A 329 0.26 17.19 -10.94
N GLY A 330 1.22 18.08 -10.68
CA GLY A 330 1.60 19.16 -11.57
C GLY A 330 2.09 18.65 -12.92
N GLU A 331 3.05 17.72 -12.91
CA GLU A 331 3.57 17.08 -14.12
C GLU A 331 2.46 16.32 -14.89
N ILE A 332 1.64 15.55 -14.17
CA ILE A 332 0.60 14.72 -14.78
C ILE A 332 -0.47 15.58 -15.46
N SER A 333 -0.93 16.63 -14.77
CA SER A 333 -1.97 17.52 -15.29
C SER A 333 -1.50 18.35 -16.49
N GLN A 334 -0.23 18.75 -16.54
CA GLN A 334 0.29 19.65 -17.57
C GLN A 334 0.90 18.91 -18.77
N GLU A 335 1.70 17.87 -18.53
CA GLU A 335 2.58 17.30 -19.56
C GLU A 335 2.15 15.92 -20.03
N THR A 336 1.71 15.05 -19.11
CA THR A 336 1.59 13.62 -19.41
C THR A 336 0.26 13.22 -20.07
N ARG A 337 -0.70 14.15 -20.19
CA ARG A 337 -1.99 13.91 -20.84
C ARG A 337 -1.87 13.31 -22.26
N LYS A 338 -0.85 13.74 -23.01
CA LYS A 338 -0.60 13.32 -24.40
C LYS A 338 0.03 11.93 -24.52
N VAL A 339 0.49 11.38 -23.40
CA VAL A 339 1.13 10.05 -23.32
C VAL A 339 0.32 9.05 -22.50
N GLY A 340 -0.96 9.34 -22.26
CA GLY A 340 -1.87 8.41 -21.61
C GLY A 340 -1.59 8.18 -20.12
N VAL A 341 -1.09 9.19 -19.42
CA VAL A 341 -0.96 9.16 -17.94
C VAL A 341 -1.83 10.27 -17.36
N TYR A 342 -2.72 9.90 -16.44
CA TYR A 342 -3.80 10.73 -15.90
C TYR A 342 -3.83 10.68 -14.37
N GLY A 343 -4.41 11.70 -13.74
CA GLY A 343 -4.62 11.76 -12.29
C GLY A 343 -6.09 11.92 -11.93
N LEU A 344 -6.58 11.12 -10.99
CA LEU A 344 -7.88 11.26 -10.34
C LEU A 344 -7.67 11.51 -8.86
N CYS A 345 -7.93 12.74 -8.42
CA CYS A 345 -7.75 13.14 -7.03
C CYS A 345 -9.09 13.30 -6.34
N ILE A 346 -9.24 12.65 -5.19
CA ILE A 346 -10.48 12.61 -4.42
C ILE A 346 -10.29 13.42 -3.17
N GLY A 347 -11.21 14.33 -2.87
CA GLY A 347 -11.14 15.11 -1.64
C GLY A 347 -12.48 15.66 -1.23
N GLN A 348 -12.50 16.41 -0.13
CA GLN A 348 -13.71 17.12 0.29
C GLN A 348 -13.76 18.53 -0.31
N ASN A 349 -12.63 19.24 -0.32
CA ASN A 349 -12.48 20.59 -0.84
C ASN A 349 -11.07 20.82 -1.43
N PHE A 350 -10.96 21.53 -2.54
CA PHE A 350 -9.66 21.90 -3.13
C PHE A 350 -9.45 23.41 -3.03
N SER A 351 -9.39 23.93 -1.80
CA SER A 351 -9.05 25.34 -1.58
C SER A 351 -7.55 25.56 -1.82
N ALA A 352 -7.16 26.82 -2.03
CA ALA A 352 -5.76 27.20 -2.22
C ALA A 352 -4.87 26.91 -0.99
N GLU A 353 -5.48 26.74 0.19
CA GLU A 353 -4.78 26.34 1.43
C GLU A 353 -4.42 24.85 1.44
N VAL A 354 -5.18 24.02 0.71
CA VAL A 354 -4.97 22.57 0.67
C VAL A 354 -4.10 22.17 -0.53
N MET A 355 -4.36 22.78 -1.69
CA MET A 355 -3.68 22.47 -2.93
C MET A 355 -3.24 23.79 -3.59
N PRO A 356 -1.95 23.93 -3.94
CA PRO A 356 -1.46 25.15 -4.58
C PRO A 356 -2.28 25.50 -5.83
N THR A 357 -2.69 26.77 -5.95
CA THR A 357 -3.56 27.23 -7.04
C THR A 357 -2.98 26.94 -8.43
N THR A 358 -1.65 26.95 -8.57
CA THR A 358 -0.95 26.61 -9.82
C THR A 358 -1.24 25.17 -10.26
N VAL A 359 -1.13 24.22 -9.33
CA VAL A 359 -1.40 22.80 -9.58
C VAL A 359 -2.90 22.56 -9.69
N ARG A 360 -3.71 23.17 -8.83
CA ARG A 360 -5.18 23.04 -8.91
C ARG A 360 -5.72 23.50 -10.27
N ASN A 361 -5.27 24.65 -10.75
CA ASN A 361 -5.76 25.24 -12.00
C ASN A 361 -5.20 24.55 -13.26
N SER A 362 -4.20 23.66 -13.13
CA SER A 362 -3.79 22.82 -14.26
C SER A 362 -4.69 21.60 -14.47
N PHE A 363 -5.57 21.27 -13.51
CA PHE A 363 -6.66 20.34 -13.74
C PHE A 363 -7.74 21.01 -14.57
N VAL A 364 -8.03 20.44 -15.74
CA VAL A 364 -9.04 20.97 -16.67
C VAL A 364 -10.45 20.54 -16.26
N SER A 365 -10.58 19.44 -15.52
CA SER A 365 -11.86 18.83 -15.18
C SER A 365 -12.08 18.81 -13.67
N PHE A 366 -13.29 19.23 -13.28
CA PHE A 366 -13.76 19.20 -11.90
C PHE A 366 -15.10 18.48 -11.85
N ILE A 367 -15.21 17.51 -10.95
CA ILE A 367 -16.47 16.82 -10.69
C ILE A 367 -16.88 17.11 -9.26
N SER A 368 -17.94 17.90 -9.11
CA SER A 368 -18.58 18.13 -7.83
C SER A 368 -19.70 17.12 -7.62
N CYS A 369 -19.51 16.20 -6.68
CA CYS A 369 -20.62 15.48 -6.07
C CYS A 369 -21.39 16.43 -5.14
N ARG A 370 -22.37 15.90 -4.38
CA ARG A 370 -23.15 16.71 -3.41
C ARG A 370 -22.22 17.51 -2.49
N ALA A 371 -22.25 18.83 -2.64
CA ALA A 371 -21.45 19.79 -1.90
C ALA A 371 -22.31 20.98 -1.50
N ARG A 372 -21.86 21.76 -0.50
CA ARG A 372 -22.44 23.08 -0.27
C ARG A 372 -22.06 24.00 -1.45
N ARG A 373 -22.93 24.95 -1.79
CA ARG A 373 -22.76 25.82 -2.96
C ARG A 373 -21.46 26.63 -2.93
N ASP A 374 -21.06 27.09 -1.75
CA ASP A 374 -19.79 27.78 -1.50
C ASP A 374 -18.58 26.87 -1.77
N VAL A 375 -18.62 25.63 -1.30
CA VAL A 375 -17.55 24.64 -1.54
C VAL A 375 -17.43 24.31 -3.02
N ALA A 376 -18.57 24.06 -3.70
CA ALA A 376 -18.59 23.79 -5.13
C ALA A 376 -17.99 24.97 -5.93
N ARG A 377 -18.31 26.22 -5.55
CA ARG A 377 -17.78 27.42 -6.19
C ARG A 377 -16.27 27.57 -6.05
N VAL A 378 -15.73 27.31 -4.85
CA VAL A 378 -14.27 27.36 -4.59
C VAL A 378 -13.53 26.30 -5.40
N MET A 379 -14.15 25.13 -5.60
CA MET A 379 -13.57 24.07 -6.41
C MET A 379 -13.52 24.44 -7.90
N THR A 380 -14.49 25.20 -8.42
CA THR A 380 -14.58 25.55 -9.85
C THR A 380 -13.93 26.88 -10.23
N SER A 381 -13.12 27.48 -9.34
CA SER A 381 -12.33 28.70 -9.59
C SER A 381 -13.04 30.07 -9.54
N ASP A 382 -14.16 30.20 -8.82
CA ASP A 382 -14.72 31.51 -8.45
C ASP A 382 -14.23 31.92 -7.05
N ASN A 383 -13.07 32.60 -6.99
CA ASN A 383 -12.65 33.38 -5.82
C ASN A 383 -12.91 34.86 -6.07
#